data_AF-A0AAD4GE63-F1
#
_entry.id   AF-A0AAD4GE63-F1
#
_cell.length_a   1.000
_cell.length_b   1.000
_cell.length_c   1.000
_cell.angle_alpha   90.00
_cell.angle_beta   90.00
_cell.angle_gamma   90.00
#
_symmetry.space_group_name_H-M   'P 1'
#
loop_
_entity.id
_entity.type
_entity.pdbx_description
1 polymer ?
#
loop_
_entity_poly.entity_id
_entity_poly.type
_entity_poly.pdbx_seq_one_letter_code
_entity_poly.pdbx_strand_id
1 'polypeptide(L)'
;HFKNGISTVKQWTASDHKQLELVFLGALVGVIAKHCVLHVASCLIDFVYLAQYQSHTNMTLATLQDVHDEFHRLKDIFIQLGCREHFNIPKFHSLMHYADTIKNLAYLITAWTNLDGY
;
A
#
# COMPACT_ATOMS: atom_id res chain seq x y z
N HIS A 1 -12.01 7.44 15.19
CA HIS A 1 -12.42 8.85 15.38
C HIS A 1 -11.43 9.48 16.35
N PHE A 2 -10.62 10.44 15.87
CA PHE A 2 -9.62 11.12 16.70
C PHE A 2 -10.33 12.02 17.71
N LYS A 3 -10.28 11.67 19.00
CA LYS A 3 -10.96 12.43 20.07
C LYS A 3 -10.49 13.89 20.20
N ASN A 4 -9.27 14.21 19.77
CA ASN A 4 -8.63 15.53 19.98
C ASN A 4 -8.11 16.20 18.68
N GLY A 5 -8.57 15.75 17.51
CA GLY A 5 -8.07 16.24 16.21
C GLY A 5 -6.66 15.71 15.85
N ILE A 6 -6.20 16.03 14.64
CA ILE A 6 -4.92 15.56 14.07
C ILE A 6 -3.74 16.53 14.30
N SER A 7 -4.00 17.74 14.81
CA SER A 7 -3.00 18.81 14.99
C SER A 7 -2.14 18.69 16.25
N THR A 8 -2.48 17.80 17.19
CA THR A 8 -1.80 17.64 18.49
C THR A 8 -0.92 16.40 18.59
N VAL A 9 -0.83 15.58 17.53
CA VAL A 9 -0.09 14.31 17.54
C VAL A 9 1.40 14.54 17.34
N LYS A 10 2.19 14.45 18.42
CA LYS A 10 3.67 14.54 18.38
C LYS A 10 4.35 13.24 17.95
N GLN A 11 3.68 12.10 18.11
CA GLN A 11 4.14 10.78 17.68
C GLN A 11 2.94 9.99 17.18
N TRP A 12 2.99 9.56 15.92
CA TRP A 12 1.93 8.79 15.30
C TRP A 12 2.12 7.30 15.61
N THR A 13 1.11 6.65 16.18
CA THR A 13 1.10 5.19 16.31
C THR A 13 0.62 4.55 15.02
N ALA A 14 0.88 3.24 14.83
CA ALA A 14 0.35 2.50 13.68
C ALA A 14 -1.20 2.52 13.63
N SER A 15 -1.85 2.56 14.79
CA SER A 15 -3.30 2.71 14.92
C SER A 15 -3.78 4.09 14.47
N ASP A 16 -3.00 5.14 14.72
CA ASP A 16 -3.31 6.50 14.27
C ASP A 16 -3.13 6.64 12.76
N HIS A 17 -2.08 6.05 12.17
CA HIS A 17 -1.94 5.99 10.70
C HIS A 17 -3.13 5.30 10.04
N LYS A 18 -3.56 4.15 10.59
CA LYS A 18 -4.75 3.44 10.09
C LYS A 18 -6.01 4.29 10.13
N GLN A 19 -6.26 4.99 11.26
CA GLN A 19 -7.43 5.86 11.35
C GLN A 19 -7.31 7.06 10.41
N LEU A 20 -6.12 7.61 10.22
CA LEU A 20 -5.89 8.70 9.29
C LEU A 20 -6.22 8.27 7.87
N GLU A 21 -5.71 7.13 7.43
CA GLU A 21 -5.95 6.60 6.09
C GLU A 21 -7.44 6.30 5.84
N LEU A 22 -8.16 5.72 6.81
CA LEU A 22 -9.60 5.51 6.71
C LEU A 22 -10.39 6.82 6.62
N VAL A 23 -10.02 7.82 7.42
CA VAL A 23 -10.65 9.15 7.38
C VAL A 23 -10.34 9.84 6.05
N PHE A 24 -9.10 9.72 5.57
CA PHE A 24 -8.66 10.32 4.31
C PHE A 24 -9.40 9.70 3.12
N LEU A 25 -9.51 8.37 3.09
CA LEU A 25 -10.27 7.66 2.07
C LEU A 25 -11.75 8.08 2.10
N GLY A 26 -12.38 8.12 3.28
CA GLY A 26 -13.76 8.58 3.44
C GLY A 26 -13.97 10.02 2.99
N ALA A 27 -13.00 10.91 3.26
CA ALA A 27 -13.05 12.30 2.81
C ALA A 27 -12.93 12.42 1.28
N LEU A 28 -12.12 11.58 0.62
CA LEU A 28 -11.96 11.59 -0.83
C LEU A 28 -13.25 11.21 -1.56
N VAL A 29 -14.04 10.26 -1.02
CA VAL A 29 -15.32 9.83 -1.60
C VAL A 29 -16.30 11.01 -1.75
N GLY A 30 -16.28 11.97 -0.81
CA GLY A 30 -17.17 13.14 -0.83
C GLY A 30 -16.71 14.29 -1.73
N VAL A 31 -15.46 14.28 -2.20
CA VAL A 31 -14.84 15.40 -2.94
C VAL A 31 -14.52 15.03 -4.38
N ILE A 32 -14.14 13.77 -4.64
CA ILE A 32 -13.73 13.31 -5.96
C ILE A 32 -14.94 12.72 -6.71
N ALA A 33 -15.49 13.49 -7.66
CA ALA A 33 -16.61 13.05 -8.49
C ALA A 33 -16.24 11.94 -9.50
N LYS A 34 -14.95 11.80 -9.85
CA LYS A 34 -14.48 10.78 -10.80
C LYS A 34 -14.11 9.49 -10.07
N HIS A 35 -14.96 8.48 -10.20
CA HIS A 35 -14.74 7.15 -9.61
C HIS A 35 -13.37 6.54 -9.91
N CYS A 36 -12.85 6.74 -11.12
CA CYS A 36 -11.52 6.26 -11.49
C CYS A 36 -10.41 6.90 -10.65
N VAL A 37 -10.43 8.22 -10.46
CA VAL A 37 -9.44 8.94 -9.65
C VAL A 37 -9.53 8.52 -8.19
N LEU A 38 -10.75 8.37 -7.68
CA LEU A 38 -11.00 7.87 -6.32
C LEU A 38 -10.41 6.47 -6.14
N HIS A 39 -10.62 5.57 -7.09
CA HIS A 39 -10.09 4.21 -7.05
C HIS A 39 -8.55 4.18 -7.06
N VAL A 40 -7.88 4.96 -7.91
CA VAL A 40 -6.40 5.02 -7.89
C VAL A 40 -5.89 5.59 -6.57
N ALA A 41 -6.58 6.57 -6.00
CA ALA A 41 -6.24 7.12 -4.68
C ALA A 41 -6.44 6.07 -3.58
N SER A 42 -7.50 5.26 -3.63
CA SER A 42 -7.71 4.13 -2.71
C SER A 42 -6.58 3.13 -2.80
N CYS A 43 -6.21 2.68 -4.01
CA CYS A 43 -5.10 1.74 -4.18
C CYS A 43 -3.78 2.30 -3.63
N LEU A 44 -3.53 3.60 -3.81
CA LEU A 44 -2.35 4.25 -3.24
C LEU A 44 -2.35 4.22 -1.71
N ILE A 45 -3.50 4.51 -1.08
CA ILE A 45 -3.66 4.50 0.37
C ILE A 45 -3.54 3.07 0.91
N ASP A 46 -4.19 2.10 0.28
CA ASP A 46 -4.12 0.68 0.67
C ASP A 46 -2.69 0.15 0.57
N PHE A 47 -1.94 0.55 -0.46
CA PHE A 47 -0.53 0.20 -0.58
C PHE A 47 0.29 0.76 0.58
N VAL A 48 0.14 2.06 0.88
CA VAL A 48 0.85 2.71 1.99
C VAL A 48 0.46 2.10 3.33
N TYR A 49 -0.80 1.71 3.51
CA TYR A 49 -1.27 1.03 4.71
C TYR A 49 -0.59 -0.32 4.89
N LEU A 50 -0.64 -1.16 3.85
CA LEU A 50 -0.02 -2.49 3.87
C LEU A 50 1.49 -2.38 4.09
N ALA A 51 2.16 -1.42 3.47
CA ALA A 51 3.60 -1.17 3.61
C ALA A 51 4.07 -0.87 5.04
N GLN A 52 3.17 -0.42 5.92
CA GLN A 52 3.48 -0.07 7.31
C GLN A 52 3.38 -1.27 8.26
N TYR A 53 2.96 -2.44 7.76
CA TYR A 53 2.85 -3.63 8.59
C TYR A 53 4.23 -4.05 9.09
N GLN A 54 4.33 -4.33 10.40
CA GLN A 54 5.59 -4.76 11.01
C GLN A 54 6.01 -6.17 10.54
N SER A 55 5.06 -6.96 10.08
CA SER A 55 5.29 -8.27 9.47
C SER A 55 4.26 -8.51 8.37
N HIS A 56 4.69 -9.18 7.31
CA HIS A 56 3.81 -9.57 6.22
C HIS A 56 3.61 -11.09 6.21
N THR A 57 2.38 -11.51 5.90
CA THR A 57 2.07 -12.90 5.58
C THR A 57 2.02 -13.06 4.07
N ASN A 58 2.04 -14.30 3.57
CA ASN A 58 1.87 -14.55 2.13
C ASN A 58 0.61 -13.88 1.56
N MET A 59 -0.46 -13.83 2.35
CA MET A 59 -1.71 -13.17 1.96
C MET A 59 -1.54 -11.65 1.87
N THR A 60 -0.92 -11.00 2.85
CA THR A 60 -0.72 -9.54 2.79
C THR A 60 0.29 -9.13 1.72
N LEU A 61 1.26 -9.99 1.39
CA LEU A 61 2.17 -9.79 0.25
C LEU A 61 1.46 -9.92 -1.09
N ALA A 62 0.54 -10.88 -1.23
CA ALA A 62 -0.28 -11.01 -2.43
C ALA A 62 -1.16 -9.76 -2.60
N THR A 63 -1.87 -9.34 -1.56
CA THR A 63 -2.69 -8.12 -1.59
C THR A 63 -1.86 -6.88 -1.90
N LEU A 64 -0.66 -6.75 -1.32
CA LEU A 64 0.23 -5.62 -1.60
C LEU A 64 0.64 -5.59 -3.09
N GLN A 65 0.88 -6.74 -3.71
CA GLN A 65 1.17 -6.84 -5.13
C GLN A 65 -0.04 -6.45 -5.99
N ASP A 66 -1.22 -7.00 -5.68
CA ASP A 66 -2.44 -6.74 -6.45
C ASP A 66 -2.79 -5.24 -6.44
N VAL A 67 -2.70 -4.61 -5.26
CA VAL A 67 -2.95 -3.19 -5.09
C VAL A 67 -1.89 -2.34 -5.81
N HIS A 68 -0.62 -2.77 -5.76
CA HIS A 68 0.45 -2.10 -6.49
C HIS A 68 0.23 -2.14 -8.01
N ASP A 69 -0.12 -3.31 -8.56
CA ASP A 69 -0.31 -3.51 -9.99
C ASP A 69 -1.53 -2.72 -10.49
N GLU A 70 -2.62 -2.72 -9.73
CA GLU A 70 -3.80 -1.92 -10.03
C GLU A 70 -3.51 -0.41 -9.97
N PHE A 71 -2.74 0.03 -8.97
CA PHE A 71 -2.26 1.42 -8.92
C PHE A 71 -1.39 1.75 -10.14
N HIS A 72 -0.45 0.89 -10.51
CA HIS A 72 0.43 1.12 -11.65
C HIS A 72 -0.31 1.18 -12.99
N ARG A 73 -1.36 0.39 -13.15
CA ARG A 73 -2.22 0.38 -14.33
C ARG A 73 -2.99 1.69 -14.50
N LEU A 74 -3.31 2.38 -13.41
CA LEU A 74 -4.23 3.53 -13.42
C LEU A 74 -3.59 4.87 -13.05
N LYS A 75 -2.37 4.89 -12.49
CA LYS A 75 -1.67 6.11 -12.01
C LYS A 75 -1.55 7.22 -13.05
N ASP A 76 -1.57 6.87 -14.34
CA ASP A 76 -1.46 7.84 -15.44
C ASP A 76 -2.58 8.88 -15.41
N ILE A 77 -3.73 8.57 -14.79
CA ILE A 77 -4.80 9.55 -14.60
C ILE A 77 -4.34 10.77 -13.79
N PHE A 78 -3.44 10.59 -12.81
CA PHE A 78 -2.89 11.71 -12.05
C PHE A 78 -1.90 12.54 -12.87
N ILE A 79 -1.20 11.92 -13.82
CA ILE A 79 -0.32 12.64 -14.76
C ILE A 79 -1.17 13.45 -15.74
N GLN A 80 -2.21 12.83 -16.30
CA GLN A 80 -3.15 13.49 -17.22
C GLN A 80 -3.88 14.67 -16.58
N LEU A 81 -4.22 14.58 -15.29
CA LEU A 81 -4.83 15.65 -14.53
C LEU A 81 -3.82 16.71 -14.05
N GLY A 82 -2.52 16.55 -14.36
CA GLY A 82 -1.46 17.46 -13.94
C GLY A 82 -1.19 17.44 -12.43
N CYS A 83 -1.65 16.42 -11.70
CA CYS A 83 -1.44 16.31 -10.26
C CYS A 83 0.01 15.96 -9.90
N ARG A 84 0.73 15.26 -10.78
CA ARG A 84 2.12 14.83 -10.56
C ARG A 84 2.80 14.45 -11.87
N GLU A 85 4.11 14.68 -11.98
CA GLU A 85 4.90 14.35 -13.18
C GLU A 85 5.30 12.87 -13.24
N HIS A 86 5.67 12.26 -12.11
CA HIS A 86 6.06 10.85 -12.05
C HIS A 86 5.80 10.20 -10.68
N PHE A 87 5.76 8.87 -10.64
CA PHE A 87 5.56 8.07 -9.43
C PHE A 87 6.80 7.30 -8.96
N ASN A 88 8.01 7.77 -9.33
CA ASN A 88 9.28 7.24 -8.85
C ASN A 88 9.51 7.54 -7.36
N ILE A 89 8.74 6.91 -6.48
CA ILE A 89 8.83 7.08 -5.03
C ILE A 89 9.77 5.98 -4.51
N PRO A 90 10.96 6.31 -3.97
CA PRO A 90 11.94 5.31 -3.54
C PRO A 90 11.36 4.27 -2.57
N LYS A 91 10.49 4.70 -1.66
CA LYS A 91 9.80 3.80 -0.71
C LYS A 91 8.95 2.74 -1.41
N PHE A 92 8.33 3.05 -2.54
CA PHE A 92 7.49 2.10 -3.28
C PHE A 92 8.37 1.03 -3.90
N HIS A 93 9.44 1.48 -4.55
CA HIS A 93 10.42 0.60 -5.17
C HIS A 93 11.08 -0.33 -4.15
N SER A 94 11.52 0.19 -3.01
CA SER A 94 12.09 -0.62 -1.93
C SER A 94 11.12 -1.68 -1.41
N LEU A 95 9.84 -1.35 -1.26
CA LEU A 95 8.83 -2.28 -0.76
C LEU A 95 8.55 -3.43 -1.75
N MET A 96 8.57 -3.16 -3.05
CA MET A 96 8.48 -4.20 -4.08
C MET A 96 9.64 -5.19 -3.97
N HIS A 97 10.88 -4.68 -3.83
CA HIS A 97 12.06 -5.53 -3.63
C HIS A 97 11.95 -6.39 -2.38
N TYR A 98 11.39 -5.86 -1.28
CA TYR A 98 11.12 -6.66 -0.09
C TYR A 98 10.07 -7.75 -0.34
N ALA A 99 8.97 -7.44 -1.02
CA ALA A 99 7.94 -8.41 -1.33
C ALA A 99 8.48 -9.55 -2.21
N ASP A 100 9.29 -9.23 -3.22
CA ASP A 100 9.93 -10.21 -4.08
C ASP A 100 10.94 -11.07 -3.31
N THR A 101 11.73 -10.47 -2.42
CA THR A 101 12.68 -11.19 -1.57
C THR A 101 11.96 -12.18 -0.65
N ILE A 102 10.85 -11.78 -0.03
CA ILE A 102 10.08 -12.66 0.87
C ILE A 102 9.42 -13.80 0.08
N LYS A 103 8.83 -13.51 -1.09
CA LYS A 103 8.25 -14.55 -1.97
C LYS A 103 9.30 -15.58 -2.40
N ASN A 104 10.48 -15.11 -2.81
CA ASN A 104 11.58 -15.99 -3.20
C ASN A 104 12.09 -16.84 -2.04
N LEU A 105 12.22 -16.26 -0.84
CA LEU A 105 12.61 -17.01 0.36
C LEU A 105 11.57 -18.09 0.71
N ALA A 106 10.27 -17.78 0.61
CA ALA A 106 9.20 -18.76 0.84
C ALA A 106 9.28 -19.92 -0.17
N TYR A 107 9.51 -19.62 -1.45
CA TYR A 107 9.70 -20.64 -2.48
C TYR A 107 10.92 -21.53 -2.19
N LEU A 108 12.04 -20.92 -1.78
CA LEU A 108 13.25 -21.66 -1.39
C LEU A 108 13.02 -22.57 -0.19
N ILE A 109 12.30 -22.11 0.84
CA ILE A 109 11.95 -22.94 2.01
C ILE A 109 11.06 -24.11 1.57
N THR A 110 10.04 -23.88 0.74
CA THR A 110 9.18 -24.96 0.21
C THR A 110 9.97 -25.96 -0.63
N ALA A 111 10.88 -25.48 -1.48
CA ALA A 111 11.77 -26.34 -2.26
C ALA A 111 12.69 -27.17 -1.35
N TRP A 112 13.30 -26.56 -0.33
CA TRP A 112 14.14 -27.25 0.66
C TRP A 112 13.36 -28.32 1.44
N THR A 113 12.17 -27.99 1.95
CA THR A 113 11.32 -28.96 2.67
C THR A 113 10.89 -30.14 1.80
N ASN A 114 10.75 -29.94 0.49
CA ASN A 114 10.45 -31.01 -0.46
C ASN A 114 11.68 -31.87 -0.80
N LEU A 115 12.89 -31.34 -0.62
CA LEU A 115 14.15 -32.05 -0.85
C LEU A 115 14.60 -32.89 0.36
N ASP A 116 14.31 -32.43 1.59
CA ASP A 116 14.62 -33.15 2.83
C ASP A 116 13.64 -34.30 3.16
N GLY A 117 12.61 -34.50 2.32
CA GLY A 117 11.57 -35.51 2.49
C GLY A 117 11.86 -36.89 1.89
N TYR A 118 13.11 -37.18 1.51
CA TYR A 118 13.57 -38.50 0.99
C TYR A 118 14.61 -39.16 1.90
#